data_AF-A0A924X4U8-F1
#
_entry.id   AF-A0A924X4U8-F1
#
_cell.length_a   1.000
_cell.length_b   1.000
_cell.length_c   1.000
_cell.angle_alpha   90.00
_cell.angle_beta   90.00
_cell.angle_gamma   90.00
#
_symmetry.space_group_name_H-M   'P 1'
#
loop_
_entity.id
_entity.type
_entity.pdbx_description
1 polymer ?
#
loop_
_entity_poly.entity_id
_entity_poly.type
_entity_poly.pdbx_seq_one_letter_code
_entity_poly.pdbx_strand_id
1 'polypeptide(L)'
;MEAATWNASGQYYETCSCDFVCPCILQQMSVMPTKGTCTFAMAFQIERGAFDSVSLDGLGFIVLGLTPEAMGKGNWSVGVIAD
;
A
#
# COMPACT_ATOMS: atom_id res chain seq x y z
N MET A 1 27.85 -4.98 3.68
CA MET A 1 26.80 -4.92 2.66
C MET A 1 26.46 -3.46 2.48
N GLU A 2 26.81 -2.89 1.34
CA GLU A 2 26.42 -1.54 0.99
C GLU A 2 24.91 -1.52 0.78
N ALA A 3 24.21 -0.52 1.32
CA ALA A 3 22.77 -0.41 1.13
C ALA A 3 22.51 -0.04 -0.34
N ALA A 4 21.70 -0.83 -1.04
CA ALA A 4 21.28 -0.51 -2.40
C ALA A 4 20.62 0.88 -2.43
N THR A 5 20.98 1.70 -3.42
CA THR A 5 20.40 3.02 -3.58
C THR A 5 19.09 2.86 -4.33
N TRP A 6 17.97 3.22 -3.70
CA TRP A 6 16.65 3.09 -4.31
C TRP A 6 15.83 4.36 -4.14
N ASN A 7 15.00 4.67 -5.14
CA ASN A 7 14.01 5.74 -5.08
C ASN A 7 12.84 5.43 -6.03
N ALA A 8 11.65 5.90 -5.69
CA ALA A 8 10.49 5.90 -6.57
C ALA A 8 9.61 7.11 -6.26
N SER A 9 9.09 7.74 -7.31
CA SER A 9 8.18 8.88 -7.27
C SER A 9 7.09 8.69 -8.32
N GLY A 10 5.87 9.08 -7.99
CA GLY A 10 4.75 8.94 -8.89
C GLY A 10 3.42 9.07 -8.17
N GLN A 11 2.40 8.41 -8.71
CA GLN A 11 1.03 8.55 -8.24
C GLN A 11 0.64 7.41 -7.30
N TYR A 12 0.06 7.79 -6.17
CA TYR A 12 -0.50 6.87 -5.17
C TYR A 12 -2.01 6.91 -5.22
N TYR A 13 -2.63 5.74 -5.31
CA TYR A 13 -4.07 5.59 -5.26
C TYR A 13 -4.42 4.50 -4.24
N GLU A 14 -5.37 4.76 -3.36
CA GLU A 14 -5.85 3.72 -2.46
C GLU A 14 -7.36 3.80 -2.27
N THR A 15 -7.94 2.64 -1.98
CA THR A 15 -9.32 2.52 -1.57
C THR A 15 -9.45 1.44 -0.51
N CYS A 16 -10.45 1.60 0.37
CA CYS A 16 -10.72 0.68 1.45
C CYS A 16 -12.22 0.42 1.56
N SER A 17 -12.59 -0.70 2.19
CA SER A 17 -13.99 -1.10 2.36
C SER A 17 -14.79 -0.28 3.38
N CYS A 18 -14.20 0.76 3.99
CA CYS A 18 -14.88 1.56 5.01
C CYS A 18 -16.01 2.42 4.44
N ASP A 19 -16.99 2.79 5.28
CA ASP A 19 -18.23 3.42 4.82
C ASP A 19 -18.08 4.86 4.31
N PHE A 20 -17.04 5.59 4.72
CA PHE A 20 -16.82 6.96 4.28
C PHE A 20 -15.33 7.30 4.17
N VAL A 21 -14.77 7.97 5.17
CA VAL A 21 -13.34 8.26 5.24
C VAL A 21 -12.64 7.11 5.94
N CYS A 22 -11.52 6.66 5.38
CA CYS A 22 -10.70 5.60 5.97
C CYS A 22 -10.16 6.07 7.34
N PRO A 23 -10.64 5.52 8.46
CA PRO A 23 -10.19 5.96 9.78
C PRO A 23 -8.74 5.50 10.06
N CYS A 24 -8.28 4.44 9.39
CA CYS A 24 -6.94 3.88 9.56
C CYS A 24 -5.84 4.88 9.18
N ILE A 25 -6.02 5.65 8.10
CA ILE A 25 -5.01 6.64 7.66
C ILE A 25 -4.93 7.77 8.68
N LEU A 26 -6.08 8.28 9.12
CA LEU A 26 -6.17 9.44 10.02
C LEU A 26 -5.71 9.13 11.44
N GLN A 27 -5.83 7.88 11.87
CA GLN A 27 -5.56 7.45 13.24
C GLN A 27 -4.37 6.48 13.32
N GLN A 28 -3.39 6.65 12.43
CA GLN A 28 -2.12 5.91 12.45
C GLN A 28 -2.30 4.38 12.54
N MET A 29 -3.28 3.84 11.82
CA MET A 29 -3.61 2.41 11.73
C MET A 29 -4.03 1.74 13.04
N SER A 30 -4.25 2.51 14.11
CA SER A 30 -4.53 2.00 15.46
C SER A 30 -6.00 1.67 15.74
N VAL A 31 -6.90 2.17 14.89
CA VAL A 31 -8.36 2.04 15.07
C VAL A 31 -8.93 0.92 14.22
N MET A 32 -10.06 0.38 14.67
CA MET A 32 -10.79 -0.65 13.93
C MET A 32 -11.38 -0.08 12.63
N PRO A 33 -11.37 -0.87 11.54
CA PRO A 33 -12.17 -0.57 10.36
C PRO A 33 -13.65 -0.49 10.71
N THR A 34 -14.40 0.34 9.97
CA THR A 34 -15.85 0.54 10.21
C THR A 34 -16.67 -0.75 10.11
N LYS A 35 -16.20 -1.73 9.33
CA LYS A 35 -16.84 -3.05 9.15
C LYS A 35 -16.21 -4.17 9.99
N GLY A 36 -15.35 -3.84 10.95
CA GLY A 36 -14.59 -4.82 11.73
C GLY A 36 -13.35 -5.36 11.00
N THR A 37 -13.46 -5.61 9.69
CA THR A 37 -12.35 -5.96 8.80
C THR A 37 -12.14 -4.87 7.75
N CYS A 38 -10.94 -4.78 7.17
CA CYS A 38 -10.68 -3.90 6.03
C CYS A 38 -10.16 -4.71 4.85
N THR A 39 -10.90 -4.68 3.73
CA THR A 39 -10.38 -5.03 2.41
C THR A 39 -9.93 -3.75 1.73
N PHE A 40 -8.67 -3.69 1.31
CA PHE A 40 -8.10 -2.52 0.65
C PHE A 40 -7.40 -2.89 -0.66
N ALA A 41 -7.31 -1.90 -1.53
CA ALA A 41 -6.48 -1.93 -2.72
C ALA A 41 -5.65 -0.65 -2.76
N MET A 42 -4.34 -0.79 -2.87
CA MET A 42 -3.39 0.30 -3.03
C MET A 42 -2.64 0.10 -4.34
N ALA A 43 -2.68 1.09 -5.22
CA ALA A 43 -1.95 1.10 -6.48
C ALA A 43 -0.91 2.21 -6.45
N PHE A 44 0.26 1.92 -6.99
CA PHE A 44 1.30 2.91 -7.18
C PHE A 44 1.80 2.83 -8.62
N GLN A 45 1.74 3.95 -9.32
CA GLN A 45 2.33 4.10 -10.66
C GLN A 45 3.62 4.90 -10.53
N ILE A 46 4.76 4.27 -10.85
CA ILE A 46 6.07 4.91 -10.78
C ILE A 46 6.24 5.78 -12.03
N GLU A 47 6.27 7.08 -11.84
CA GLU A 47 6.59 8.03 -12.92
C GLU A 47 8.10 8.12 -13.13
N ARG A 48 8.87 8.14 -12.03
CA ARG A 48 10.34 8.10 -12.02
C ARG A 48 10.89 7.32 -10.84
N GLY A 49 11.83 6.43 -11.05
CA GLY A 49 12.48 5.65 -10.00
C GLY A 49 13.63 4.78 -10.49
N ALA A 50 14.49 4.39 -9.57
CA ALA A 50 15.57 3.45 -9.84
C ALA A 50 15.88 2.59 -8.62
N PHE A 51 16.30 1.36 -8.88
CA PHE A 51 16.95 0.48 -7.92
C PHE A 51 18.37 0.20 -8.43
N ASP A 52 19.36 0.84 -7.83
CA ASP A 52 20.74 0.93 -8.33
C ASP A 52 20.78 1.35 -9.82
N SER A 53 21.14 0.44 -10.72
CA SER A 53 21.20 0.68 -12.17
C SER A 53 19.92 0.24 -12.92
N VAL A 54 18.93 -0.33 -12.22
CA VAL A 54 17.67 -0.79 -12.80
C VAL A 54 16.65 0.34 -12.77
N SER A 55 16.18 0.78 -13.94
CA SER A 55 15.10 1.76 -14.03
C SER A 55 13.78 1.13 -13.59
N LEU A 56 13.00 1.89 -12.81
CA LEU A 56 11.64 1.55 -12.41
C LEU A 56 10.60 2.44 -13.12
N ASP A 57 11.04 3.28 -14.04
CA ASP A 57 10.20 4.27 -14.72
C ASP A 57 9.07 3.58 -15.49
N GLY A 58 7.83 4.04 -15.28
CA GLY A 58 6.65 3.52 -15.97
C GLY A 58 6.07 2.24 -15.38
N LEU A 59 6.77 1.57 -14.46
CA LEU A 59 6.25 0.37 -13.79
C LEU A 59 5.14 0.73 -12.81
N GLY A 60 4.19 -0.19 -12.66
CA GLY A 60 3.09 -0.08 -11.71
C GLY A 60 2.95 -1.35 -10.87
N PHE A 61 2.46 -1.18 -9.65
CA PHE A 61 2.07 -2.31 -8.82
C PHE A 61 0.80 -2.01 -8.04
N ILE A 62 0.10 -3.08 -7.67
CA ILE A 62 -1.10 -3.04 -6.83
C ILE A 62 -0.93 -4.02 -5.67
N VAL A 63 -1.19 -3.54 -4.46
CA VAL A 63 -1.30 -4.33 -3.24
C VAL A 63 -2.78 -4.45 -2.88
N LEU A 64 -3.29 -5.67 -2.92
CA LEU A 64 -4.60 -6.02 -2.39
C LEU A 64 -4.41 -6.61 -1.00
N GLY A 65 -5.20 -6.18 -0.03
CA GLY A 65 -5.07 -6.66 1.34
C GLY A 65 -6.39 -6.86 2.04
N LEU A 66 -6.41 -7.85 2.95
CA LEU A 66 -7.45 -8.05 3.95
C LEU A 66 -6.81 -7.99 5.33
N THR A 67 -7.36 -7.15 6.19
CA THR A 67 -6.98 -7.04 7.60
C THR A 67 -8.17 -7.45 8.48
N PRO A 68 -7.99 -8.37 9.44
CA PRO A 68 -9.08 -8.87 10.28
C PRO A 68 -9.43 -7.93 11.44
N GLU A 69 -8.55 -6.98 11.77
CA GLU A 69 -8.70 -6.02 12.86
C GLU A 69 -8.05 -4.67 12.47
N ALA A 70 -7.78 -3.79 13.44
CA ALA A 70 -6.97 -2.60 13.27
C ALA A 70 -5.67 -2.91 12.51
N MET A 71 -5.41 -2.17 11.44
CA MET A 71 -4.33 -2.42 10.49
C MET A 71 -2.96 -2.56 11.19
N GLY A 72 -2.68 -1.76 12.21
CA GLY A 72 -1.44 -1.80 12.97
C GLY A 72 -1.19 -3.08 13.77
N LYS A 73 -2.22 -3.93 13.99
CA LYS A 73 -2.07 -5.23 14.65
C LYS A 73 -1.53 -6.33 13.74
N GLY A 74 -1.45 -6.09 12.42
CA GLY A 74 -0.93 -7.07 11.48
C GLY A 74 -1.93 -8.22 11.20
N ASN A 75 -1.40 -9.42 10.93
CA ASN A 75 -2.14 -10.57 10.43
C ASN A 75 -2.87 -10.30 9.09
N TRP A 76 -2.19 -9.60 8.19
CA TRP A 76 -2.74 -9.24 6.89
C TRP A 76 -2.65 -10.42 5.94
N SER A 77 -3.72 -10.66 5.17
CA SER A 77 -3.64 -11.45 3.94
C SER A 77 -3.40 -10.51 2.77
N VAL A 78 -2.33 -10.70 2.01
CA VAL A 78 -1.89 -9.76 0.97
C VAL A 78 -1.70 -10.48 -0.37
N GLY A 79 -2.18 -9.86 -1.45
CA GLY A 79 -1.83 -10.20 -2.82
C GLY A 79 -1.15 -9.02 -3.49
N VAL A 80 -0.13 -9.28 -4.32
CA VAL A 80 0.59 -8.25 -5.08
C VAL A 80 0.46 -8.56 -6.57
N ILE A 81 0.14 -7.53 -7.34
CA ILE A 81 0.14 -7.54 -8.81
C ILE A 81 1.20 -6.52 -9.23
N ALA A 82 2.13 -6.94 -10.07
CA ALA A 82 3.16 -6.07 -10.63
C ALA A 82 3.20 -6.30 -12.14
N ASP A 83 3.49 -5.24 -12.89
CA ASP A 83 3.84 -5.32 -14.33
C ASP A 83 5.25 -5.90 -14.52
#